data_AF-A0A1I4MJX0-F1
#
_entry.id   AF-A0A1I4MJX0-F1
#
_cell.length_a   1.000
_cell.length_b   1.000
_cell.length_c   1.000
_cell.angle_alpha   90.00
_cell.angle_beta   90.00
_cell.angle_gamma   90.00
#
_symmetry.space_group_name_H-M   'P 1'
#
loop_
_entity.id
_entity.type
_entity.pdbx_description
1 polymer ?
#
loop_
_entity_poly.entity_id
_entity_poly.type
_entity_poly.pdbx_seq_one_letter_code
_entity_poly.pdbx_strand_id
1 'polypeptide(L)'
;MTEPNRDISIEALIASPPEAVTARDIPALQEGLIASAKFLEEAAFYEQAMLWGRTDARAAHAAILARDVPDVEPTFPELRLATLAWLTQIIRREEGAPPDVRDLMREVEAEQAASRVADKAREAAFRRDPGRWLKDATPLAVPMLRAEGCWIADRDGEVVLCTHASSVCNREAQRSVEAAYTRALRDEYRTVIVVGAPGLGDRVKIPDAMERDLMEVEFEVVEIPAADLTGPAAPTGGRAA
;
A
#
# COMPACT_ATOMS: atom_id res chain seq x y z
N MET A 1 -35.60 36.43 -24.24
CA MET A 1 -34.12 36.27 -24.22
C MET A 1 -33.81 35.42 -23.00
N THR A 2 -33.20 34.25 -23.17
CA THR A 2 -32.88 33.32 -22.07
C THR A 2 -31.46 33.59 -21.56
N GLU A 3 -31.30 33.59 -20.24
CA GLU A 3 -30.02 33.85 -19.56
C GLU A 3 -28.96 32.78 -19.91
N PRO A 4 -27.66 33.13 -19.92
CA PRO A 4 -26.59 32.15 -20.13
C PRO A 4 -26.61 31.10 -19.01
N ASN A 5 -26.60 29.83 -19.40
CA ASN A 5 -26.64 28.72 -18.46
C ASN A 5 -25.29 28.61 -17.73
N ARG A 6 -25.28 28.88 -16.42
CA ARG A 6 -24.09 28.82 -15.57
C ARG A 6 -23.78 27.42 -15.05
N ASP A 7 -24.70 26.47 -15.24
CA ASP A 7 -24.61 25.10 -14.73
C ASP A 7 -24.33 24.09 -15.85
N ILE A 8 -23.29 24.32 -16.65
CA ILE A 8 -22.82 23.32 -17.61
C ILE A 8 -22.01 22.27 -16.84
N SER A 9 -22.52 21.04 -16.74
CA SER A 9 -21.79 19.93 -16.13
C SER A 9 -20.58 19.52 -16.98
N ILE A 10 -19.55 18.96 -16.35
CA ILE A 10 -18.33 18.46 -17.04
C ILE A 10 -18.72 17.43 -18.11
N GLU A 11 -19.68 16.55 -17.81
CA GLU A 11 -20.18 15.54 -18.76
C GLU A 11 -20.83 16.17 -20.00
N ALA A 12 -21.63 17.23 -19.80
CA ALA A 12 -22.22 17.98 -20.91
C ALA A 12 -21.16 18.71 -21.74
N LEU A 13 -20.07 19.17 -21.12
CA LEU A 13 -18.95 19.81 -21.80
C LEU A 13 -18.15 18.82 -22.65
N ILE A 14 -17.86 17.63 -22.12
CA ILE A 14 -17.13 16.55 -22.83
C ILE A 14 -17.95 16.01 -24.01
N ALA A 15 -19.27 15.92 -23.84
CA ALA A 15 -20.18 15.45 -24.89
C ALA A 15 -20.44 16.50 -26.00
N SER A 16 -20.06 17.76 -25.77
CA SER A 16 -20.32 18.85 -26.73
C SER A 16 -19.18 18.96 -27.75
N PRO A 17 -19.47 18.98 -29.07
CA PRO A 17 -18.45 19.25 -30.07
C PRO A 17 -17.89 20.68 -29.87
N PRO A 18 -16.59 20.93 -30.11
CA PRO A 18 -15.95 22.22 -29.86
C PRO A 18 -16.63 23.41 -30.55
N GLU A 19 -17.29 23.13 -31.67
CA GLU A 19 -18.03 24.07 -32.51
C GLU A 19 -19.35 24.56 -31.89
N ALA A 20 -19.86 23.84 -30.88
CA ALA A 20 -21.11 24.18 -30.17
C ALA A 20 -20.91 25.15 -29.01
N VAL A 21 -19.66 25.40 -28.57
CA VAL A 21 -19.35 26.39 -27.53
C VAL A 21 -19.44 27.78 -28.15
N THR A 22 -20.43 28.57 -27.75
CA THR A 22 -20.59 29.92 -28.31
C THR A 22 -19.75 30.93 -27.55
N ALA A 23 -19.47 32.08 -28.18
CA ALA A 23 -18.77 33.20 -27.53
C ALA A 23 -19.49 33.71 -26.25
N ARG A 24 -20.78 33.39 -26.07
CA ARG A 24 -21.57 33.74 -24.88
C ARG A 24 -21.34 32.78 -23.70
N ASP A 25 -20.89 31.55 -23.96
CA ASP A 25 -20.67 30.52 -22.94
C ASP A 25 -19.25 30.62 -22.35
N ILE A 26 -18.31 31.22 -23.08
CA ILE A 26 -16.90 31.35 -22.70
C ILE A 26 -16.70 32.00 -21.31
N PRO A 27 -17.35 33.12 -20.95
CA PRO A 27 -17.11 33.75 -19.65
C PRO A 27 -17.53 32.87 -18.46
N ALA A 28 -18.67 32.18 -18.57
CA ALA A 28 -19.15 31.27 -17.51
C ALA A 28 -18.24 30.04 -17.36
N LEU A 29 -17.75 29.49 -18.49
CA LEU A 29 -16.78 28.40 -18.48
C LEU A 29 -15.44 28.83 -17.87
N GLN A 30 -14.97 30.05 -18.17
CA GLN A 30 -13.77 30.62 -17.57
C GLN A 30 -13.91 30.80 -16.05
N GLU A 31 -15.05 31.33 -15.59
CA GLU A 31 -15.33 31.47 -14.16
C GLU A 31 -15.37 30.11 -13.45
N GLY A 32 -16.03 29.10 -14.04
CA GLY A 32 -16.07 27.74 -13.50
C GLY A 32 -14.70 27.06 -13.46
N LEU A 33 -13.87 27.26 -14.48
CA LEU A 33 -12.49 26.77 -14.52
C LEU A 33 -11.60 27.43 -13.46
N ILE A 34 -11.72 28.75 -13.27
CA ILE A 34 -10.96 29.49 -12.25
C ILE A 34 -11.36 29.03 -10.85
N ALA A 35 -12.66 28.82 -10.59
CA ALA A 35 -13.13 28.28 -9.31
C ALA A 35 -12.59 26.85 -9.08
N SER A 36 -12.67 25.99 -10.08
CA SER A 36 -12.17 24.61 -10.01
C SER A 36 -10.65 24.55 -9.81
N ALA A 37 -9.90 25.44 -10.47
CA ALA A 37 -8.46 25.54 -10.29
C ALA A 37 -8.07 25.90 -8.86
N LYS A 38 -8.80 26.81 -8.21
CA LYS A 38 -8.58 27.16 -6.79
C LYS A 38 -8.79 25.98 -5.85
N PHE A 39 -9.79 25.12 -6.13
CA PHE A 39 -10.03 23.90 -5.36
C PHE A 39 -8.88 22.90 -5.54
N LEU A 40 -8.41 22.71 -6.77
CA LEU A 40 -7.27 21.84 -7.06
C LEU A 40 -5.98 22.36 -6.40
N GLU A 41 -5.75 23.67 -6.41
CA GLU A 41 -4.62 24.31 -5.72
C GLU A 41 -4.68 24.11 -4.21
N GLU A 42 -5.87 24.20 -3.59
CA GLU A 42 -6.04 23.94 -2.17
C GLU A 42 -5.77 22.47 -1.81
N ALA A 43 -6.30 21.52 -2.57
CA ALA A 43 -6.05 20.10 -2.36
C ALA A 43 -4.56 19.75 -2.56
N ALA A 44 -3.94 20.26 -3.62
CA ALA A 44 -2.51 20.06 -3.89
C ALA A 44 -1.62 20.67 -2.80
N PHE A 45 -2.03 21.81 -2.22
CA PHE A 45 -1.32 22.42 -1.10
C PHE A 45 -1.33 21.51 0.14
N TYR A 46 -2.46 20.88 0.49
CA TYR A 46 -2.50 19.94 1.62
C TYR A 46 -1.64 18.69 1.38
N GLU A 47 -1.64 18.15 0.16
CA GLU A 47 -0.74 17.05 -0.21
C GLU A 47 0.74 17.44 -0.07
N GLN A 48 1.12 18.63 -0.55
CA GLN A 48 2.47 19.17 -0.40
C GLN A 48 2.82 19.39 1.08
N ALA A 49 1.89 19.90 1.89
CA ALA A 49 2.10 20.10 3.32
C ALA A 49 2.33 18.76 4.05
N MET A 50 1.66 17.68 3.65
CA MET A 50 1.95 16.33 4.18
C MET A 50 3.35 15.85 3.81
N LEU A 51 3.80 16.08 2.57
CA LEU A 51 5.15 15.72 2.15
C LEU A 51 6.21 16.54 2.90
N TRP A 52 6.00 17.86 2.99
CA TRP A 52 6.88 18.77 3.72
C TRP A 52 6.93 18.41 5.21
N GLY A 53 5.81 18.03 5.81
CA GLY A 53 5.72 17.64 7.22
C GLY A 53 6.54 16.42 7.61
N ARG A 54 7.02 15.61 6.65
CA ARG A 54 8.00 14.54 6.92
C ARG A 54 9.41 15.06 7.22
N THR A 55 9.68 16.32 6.85
CA THR A 55 10.98 16.98 7.02
C THR A 55 10.92 18.11 8.05
N ASP A 56 9.80 18.85 8.10
CA ASP A 56 9.56 19.90 9.09
C ASP A 56 8.05 20.02 9.37
N ALA A 57 7.58 19.22 10.32
CA ALA A 57 6.16 19.14 10.67
C ALA A 57 5.62 20.46 11.25
N ARG A 58 6.44 21.21 12.00
CA ARG A 58 6.07 22.50 12.58
C ARG A 58 5.85 23.57 11.51
N ALA A 59 6.77 23.69 10.57
CA ALA A 59 6.66 24.67 9.51
C ALA A 59 5.47 24.37 8.58
N ALA A 60 5.24 23.09 8.26
CA ALA A 60 4.07 22.66 7.50
C ALA A 60 2.75 22.95 8.25
N HIS A 61 2.70 22.69 9.55
CA HIS A 61 1.52 22.97 10.38
C HIS A 61 1.22 24.47 10.44
N ALA A 62 2.24 25.30 10.65
CA ALA A 62 2.10 26.76 10.65
C ALA A 62 1.65 27.30 9.27
N ALA A 63 2.15 26.73 8.17
CA ALA A 63 1.76 27.13 6.82
C ALA A 63 0.29 26.84 6.51
N ILE A 64 -0.26 25.72 7.00
CA ILE A 64 -1.69 25.42 6.86
C ILE A 64 -2.53 26.43 7.63
N LEU A 65 -2.18 26.74 8.88
CA LEU A 65 -2.90 27.74 9.67
C LEU A 65 -2.80 29.15 9.08
N ALA A 66 -1.66 29.49 8.48
CA ALA A 66 -1.44 30.79 7.84
C ALA A 66 -2.20 30.96 6.52
N ARG A 67 -2.64 29.86 5.89
CA ARG A 67 -3.48 29.90 4.68
C ARG A 67 -4.92 30.28 4.99
N ASP A 68 -5.37 30.10 6.23
CA ASP A 68 -6.74 30.41 6.60
C ASP A 68 -7.01 31.91 6.50
N VAL A 69 -8.07 32.26 5.77
CA VAL A 69 -8.60 33.62 5.71
C VAL A 69 -9.67 33.73 6.80
N PRO A 70 -9.62 34.75 7.67
CA PRO A 70 -10.66 34.95 8.68
C PRO A 70 -12.06 34.96 8.05
N ASP A 71 -13.01 34.28 8.69
CA ASP A 71 -14.42 34.19 8.29
C ASP A 71 -14.71 33.53 6.93
N VAL A 72 -13.73 32.82 6.35
CA VAL A 72 -13.90 32.01 5.14
C VAL A 72 -13.62 30.55 5.47
N GLU A 73 -14.63 29.70 5.29
CA GLU A 73 -14.44 28.25 5.45
C GLU A 73 -13.60 27.70 4.28
N PRO A 74 -12.59 26.85 4.55
CA PRO A 74 -11.82 26.19 3.49
C PRO A 74 -12.76 25.36 2.60
N THR A 75 -12.37 25.17 1.34
CA THR A 75 -13.15 24.34 0.40
C THR A 75 -13.22 22.89 0.89
N PHE A 76 -12.14 22.39 1.51
CA PHE A 76 -12.05 21.02 2.02
C PHE A 76 -11.76 20.99 3.53
N PRO A 77 -12.75 21.28 4.39
CA PRO A 77 -12.54 21.39 5.83
C PRO A 77 -12.07 20.07 6.47
N GLU A 78 -12.56 18.93 6.00
CA GLU A 78 -12.14 17.61 6.49
C GLU A 78 -10.70 17.28 6.11
N LEU A 79 -10.29 17.61 4.87
CA LEU A 79 -8.92 17.38 4.39
C LEU A 79 -7.94 18.25 5.16
N ARG A 80 -8.29 19.52 5.42
CA ARG A 80 -7.53 20.42 6.28
C ARG A 80 -7.37 19.85 7.69
N LEU A 81 -8.47 19.42 8.32
CA LEU A 81 -8.45 18.88 9.67
C LEU A 81 -7.60 17.60 9.76
N ALA A 82 -7.77 16.68 8.81
CA ALA A 82 -6.99 15.44 8.75
C ALA A 82 -5.49 15.72 8.60
N THR A 83 -5.13 16.70 7.77
CA THR A 83 -3.73 17.10 7.55
C THR A 83 -3.13 17.73 8.82
N LEU A 84 -3.84 18.64 9.48
CA LEU A 84 -3.40 19.24 10.76
C LEU A 84 -3.27 18.19 11.87
N ALA A 85 -4.22 17.24 11.96
CA ALA A 85 -4.17 16.16 12.93
C ALA A 85 -2.96 15.24 12.72
N TRP A 86 -2.67 14.89 11.46
CA TRP A 86 -1.50 14.10 11.10
C TRP A 86 -0.18 14.81 11.44
N LEU A 87 -0.05 16.10 11.10
CA LEU A 87 1.12 16.91 11.44
C LEU A 87 1.28 17.05 12.96
N THR A 88 0.18 17.25 13.70
CA THR A 88 0.19 17.30 15.17
C THR A 88 0.66 15.99 15.78
N GLN A 89 0.27 14.85 15.20
CA GLN A 89 0.74 13.55 15.65
C GLN A 89 2.25 13.39 15.47
N ILE A 90 2.80 13.85 14.35
CA ILE A 90 4.25 13.83 14.08
C ILE A 90 4.99 14.74 15.06
N ILE A 91 4.54 15.98 15.19
CA ILE A 91 5.03 16.96 16.17
C ILE A 91 5.09 16.35 17.58
N ARG A 92 4.01 15.70 18.03
CA ARG A 92 3.96 15.07 19.36
C ARG A 92 4.92 13.89 19.51
N ARG A 93 5.17 13.13 18.44
CA ARG A 93 6.17 12.05 18.43
C ARG A 93 7.58 12.61 18.51
N GLU A 94 7.87 13.69 17.79
CA GLU A 94 9.19 14.32 17.71
C GLU A 94 9.54 15.15 18.96
N GLU A 95 8.56 15.81 19.59
CA GLU A 95 8.81 16.81 20.65
C GLU A 95 8.80 16.30 22.08
N GLY A 96 8.60 14.99 22.28
CA GLY A 96 8.76 14.39 23.60
C GLY A 96 7.56 13.58 24.04
N ALA A 97 7.40 12.41 23.43
CA ALA A 97 6.88 11.29 24.16
C ALA A 97 7.63 11.18 25.52
N PRO A 98 6.92 10.92 26.65
CA PRO A 98 7.56 10.61 27.93
C PRO A 98 8.75 9.66 27.74
N PRO A 99 9.85 9.78 28.50
CA PRO A 99 11.07 9.00 28.26
C PRO A 99 10.81 7.49 28.11
N ASP A 100 9.90 6.97 28.92
CA ASP A 100 9.36 5.60 28.88
C ASP A 100 8.68 5.27 27.53
N VAL A 101 7.90 6.18 26.96
CA VAL A 101 7.27 6.00 25.65
C VAL A 101 8.28 6.12 24.50
N ARG A 102 9.29 6.98 24.63
CA ARG A 102 10.37 7.10 23.64
C ARG A 102 11.26 5.86 23.62
N ASP A 103 11.63 5.37 24.81
CA ASP A 103 12.42 4.16 24.96
C ASP A 103 11.61 2.95 24.48
N LEU A 104 10.31 2.88 24.83
CA LEU A 104 9.39 1.89 24.28
C LEU A 104 9.27 2.00 22.75
N MET A 105 9.17 3.19 22.17
CA MET A 105 9.12 3.38 20.72
C MET A 105 10.42 2.93 20.05
N ARG A 106 11.59 3.20 20.65
CA ARG A 106 12.88 2.72 20.15
C ARG A 106 13.02 1.21 20.28
N GLU A 107 12.57 0.63 21.38
CA GLU A 107 12.52 -0.82 21.58
C GLU A 107 11.61 -1.47 20.54
N VAL A 108 10.42 -0.91 20.31
CA VAL A 108 9.51 -1.34 19.25
C VAL A 108 10.18 -1.19 17.89
N GLU A 109 10.77 -0.05 17.54
CA GLU A 109 11.45 0.13 16.26
C GLU A 109 12.62 -0.85 16.05
N ALA A 110 13.40 -1.13 17.10
CA ALA A 110 14.47 -2.12 17.07
C ALA A 110 13.92 -3.55 16.89
N GLU A 111 12.83 -3.88 17.59
CA GLU A 111 12.11 -5.16 17.45
C GLU A 111 11.52 -5.31 16.05
N GLN A 112 10.94 -4.24 15.50
CA GLN A 112 10.42 -4.19 14.13
C GLN A 112 11.55 -4.38 13.11
N ALA A 113 12.71 -3.74 13.31
CA ALA A 113 13.88 -3.90 12.45
C ALA A 113 14.42 -5.33 12.49
N ALA A 114 14.55 -5.93 13.69
CA ALA A 114 14.98 -7.31 13.86
C ALA A 114 13.98 -8.30 13.23
N SER A 115 12.68 -8.06 13.41
CA SER A 115 11.62 -8.88 12.85
C SER A 115 11.60 -8.84 11.31
N ARG A 116 11.88 -7.68 10.69
CA ARG A 116 12.05 -7.57 9.24
C ARG A 116 13.23 -8.40 8.70
N VAL A 117 14.33 -8.50 9.45
CA VAL A 117 15.46 -9.37 9.08
C VAL A 117 15.07 -10.84 9.16
N ALA A 118 14.37 -11.23 10.24
CA ALA A 118 13.88 -12.60 10.41
C ALA A 118 12.86 -12.98 9.32
N ASP A 119 11.96 -12.07 8.95
CA ASP A 119 10.98 -12.24 7.87
C ASP A 119 11.64 -12.47 6.52
N LYS A 120 12.62 -11.64 6.15
CA LYS A 120 13.42 -11.87 4.92
C LYS A 120 14.16 -13.20 4.95
N ALA A 121 14.65 -13.64 6.11
CA ALA A 121 15.27 -14.93 6.25
C ALA A 121 14.26 -16.08 6.07
N ARG A 122 12.99 -15.94 6.50
CA ARG A 122 11.91 -16.91 6.25
C ARG A 122 11.62 -17.05 4.77
N GLU A 123 11.44 -15.93 4.09
CA GLU A 123 11.26 -15.89 2.63
C GLU A 123 12.41 -16.60 1.91
N ALA A 124 13.65 -16.28 2.27
CA ALA A 124 14.83 -16.88 1.67
C ALA A 124 14.96 -18.39 1.98
N ALA A 125 14.61 -18.81 3.20
CA ALA A 125 14.63 -20.22 3.59
C ALA A 125 13.59 -21.01 2.80
N PHE A 126 12.36 -20.51 2.69
CA PHE A 126 11.30 -21.13 1.91
C PHE A 126 11.68 -21.24 0.43
N ARG A 127 12.16 -20.15 -0.19
CA ARG A 127 12.56 -20.17 -1.62
C ARG A 127 13.66 -21.16 -1.94
N ARG A 128 14.57 -21.39 -1.00
CA ARG A 128 15.68 -22.34 -1.18
C ARG A 128 15.19 -23.79 -1.18
N ASP A 129 14.19 -24.12 -0.36
CA ASP A 129 13.70 -25.49 -0.19
C ASP A 129 12.20 -25.52 0.21
N PRO A 130 11.28 -25.22 -0.72
CA PRO A 130 9.84 -25.21 -0.41
C PRO A 130 9.35 -26.57 0.11
N GLY A 131 9.92 -27.67 -0.40
CA GLY A 131 9.59 -29.05 -0.07
C GLY A 131 9.70 -29.39 1.42
N ARG A 132 10.50 -28.63 2.17
CA ARG A 132 10.61 -28.78 3.63
C ARG A 132 9.33 -28.39 4.37
N TRP A 133 8.56 -27.44 3.84
CA TRP A 133 7.36 -26.91 4.49
C TRP A 133 6.07 -27.22 3.72
N LEU A 134 6.15 -27.31 2.39
CA LEU A 134 5.06 -27.65 1.51
C LEU A 134 5.38 -29.01 0.87
N LYS A 135 4.61 -30.04 1.23
CA LYS A 135 4.83 -31.39 0.73
C LYS A 135 4.79 -31.40 -0.80
N ASP A 136 5.72 -32.13 -1.42
CA ASP A 136 5.82 -32.33 -2.87
C ASP A 136 6.12 -31.03 -3.66
N ALA A 137 6.52 -29.95 -2.97
CA ALA A 137 6.89 -28.70 -3.59
C ALA A 137 8.36 -28.64 -3.98
N THR A 138 8.65 -28.18 -5.19
CA THR A 138 10.01 -27.95 -5.70
C THR A 138 10.22 -26.49 -6.07
N PRO A 139 11.45 -25.96 -5.91
CA PRO A 139 11.74 -24.59 -6.28
C PRO A 139 11.70 -24.44 -7.80
N LEU A 140 10.76 -23.65 -8.31
CA LEU A 140 10.76 -23.22 -9.70
C LEU A 140 11.69 -22.01 -9.85
N ALA A 141 12.80 -22.19 -10.57
CA ALA A 141 13.66 -21.10 -10.98
C ALA A 141 13.01 -20.34 -12.16
N VAL A 142 11.93 -19.58 -11.91
CA VAL A 142 11.34 -18.73 -12.95
C VAL A 142 11.97 -17.34 -12.90
N PRO A 143 12.73 -16.91 -13.94
CA PRO A 143 13.42 -15.62 -13.95
C PRO A 143 12.50 -14.41 -14.14
N MET A 144 11.17 -14.59 -14.16
CA MET A 144 10.23 -13.59 -14.65
C MET A 144 8.93 -13.55 -13.86
N LEU A 145 8.98 -13.12 -12.60
CA LEU A 145 7.87 -12.36 -12.01
C LEU A 145 8.40 -10.99 -11.60
N ARG A 146 8.11 -10.00 -12.45
CA ARG A 146 8.51 -8.59 -12.32
C ARG A 146 7.74 -7.83 -11.22
N ALA A 147 7.20 -8.51 -10.22
CA ALA A 147 6.50 -7.85 -9.11
C ALA A 147 7.25 -8.08 -7.80
N GLU A 148 7.46 -6.98 -7.08
CA GLU A 148 8.00 -7.02 -5.73
C GLU A 148 7.11 -7.90 -4.84
N GLY A 149 7.72 -8.91 -4.19
CA GLY A 149 7.06 -9.69 -3.14
C GLY A 149 6.34 -10.99 -3.53
N CYS A 150 6.23 -11.36 -4.81
CA CYS A 150 5.61 -12.63 -5.22
C CYS A 150 6.53 -13.51 -6.08
N TRP A 151 6.39 -14.83 -5.99
CA TRP A 151 7.14 -15.83 -6.75
C TRP A 151 6.29 -17.09 -6.96
N ILE A 152 6.81 -18.11 -7.65
CA ILE A 152 6.08 -19.35 -7.92
C ILE A 152 6.88 -20.59 -7.50
N ALA A 153 6.17 -21.68 -7.21
CA ALA A 153 6.72 -23.01 -6.93
C ALA A 153 5.93 -24.06 -7.71
N ASP A 154 6.54 -25.21 -7.97
CA ASP A 154 5.84 -26.37 -8.54
C ASP A 154 5.44 -27.28 -7.38
N ARG A 155 4.17 -27.64 -7.28
CA ARG A 155 3.64 -28.58 -6.30
C ARG A 155 2.95 -29.70 -7.07
N ASP A 156 3.63 -30.84 -7.21
CA ASP A 156 3.10 -32.02 -7.90
C ASP A 156 2.54 -31.70 -9.32
N GLY A 157 3.27 -30.87 -10.09
CA GLY A 157 2.85 -30.44 -11.43
C GLY A 157 1.83 -29.29 -11.47
N GLU A 158 1.41 -28.76 -10.32
CA GLU A 158 0.66 -27.50 -10.22
C GLU A 158 1.61 -26.32 -9.99
N VAL A 159 1.44 -25.25 -10.77
CA VAL A 159 2.15 -23.99 -10.51
C VAL A 159 1.39 -23.18 -9.46
N VAL A 160 1.98 -23.00 -8.28
CA VAL A 160 1.38 -22.25 -7.17
C VAL A 160 2.01 -20.88 -7.01
N LEU A 161 1.20 -19.86 -6.71
CA LEU A 161 1.66 -18.50 -6.42
C LEU A 161 2.09 -18.41 -4.95
N CYS A 162 3.27 -17.88 -4.68
CA CYS A 162 3.79 -17.69 -3.34
C CYS A 162 3.99 -16.20 -3.05
N THR A 163 3.73 -15.81 -1.79
CA THR A 163 3.94 -14.44 -1.30
C THR A 163 4.46 -14.47 0.15
N HIS A 164 5.15 -13.42 0.57
CA HIS A 164 5.62 -13.27 1.95
C HIS A 164 4.82 -12.17 2.67
N ALA A 165 4.33 -12.45 3.87
CA ALA A 165 3.62 -11.48 4.70
C ALA A 165 4.46 -11.05 5.92
N SER A 166 4.67 -9.74 6.05
CA SER A 166 5.41 -9.11 7.15
C SER A 166 4.77 -9.40 8.51
N SER A 167 5.58 -9.87 9.47
CA SER A 167 5.12 -10.14 10.84
C SER A 167 4.95 -8.87 11.69
N VAL A 168 5.43 -7.73 11.18
CA VAL A 168 5.66 -6.50 11.93
C VAL A 168 4.49 -5.53 11.84
N CYS A 169 3.76 -5.57 10.73
CA CYS A 169 2.68 -4.65 10.45
C CYS A 169 1.51 -5.41 9.83
N ASN A 170 0.43 -5.59 10.61
CA ASN A 170 -0.77 -6.30 10.15
C ASN A 170 -1.33 -5.71 8.85
N ARG A 171 -1.21 -4.38 8.65
CA ARG A 171 -1.63 -3.73 7.40
C ARG A 171 -0.75 -4.10 6.21
N GLU A 172 0.56 -4.25 6.40
CA GLU A 172 1.48 -4.70 5.36
C GLU A 172 1.27 -6.19 5.05
N ALA A 173 1.05 -7.02 6.07
CA ALA A 173 0.68 -8.43 5.90
C ALA A 173 -0.59 -8.56 5.05
N GLN A 174 -1.65 -7.83 5.42
CA GLN A 174 -2.93 -7.84 4.72
C GLN A 174 -2.79 -7.37 3.26
N ARG A 175 -2.04 -6.29 3.02
CA ARG A 175 -1.76 -5.81 1.65
C ARG A 175 -1.04 -6.85 0.79
N SER A 176 -0.14 -7.62 1.39
CA SER A 176 0.60 -8.67 0.68
C SER A 176 -0.33 -9.81 0.26
N VAL A 177 -1.30 -10.17 1.10
CA VAL A 177 -2.35 -11.16 0.81
C VAL A 177 -3.30 -10.64 -0.28
N GLU A 178 -3.79 -9.40 -0.16
CA GLU A 178 -4.68 -8.78 -1.16
C GLU A 178 -4.03 -8.65 -2.55
N ALA A 179 -2.74 -8.29 -2.59
CA ALA A 179 -1.98 -8.22 -3.83
C ALA A 179 -1.80 -9.61 -4.47
N ALA A 180 -1.52 -10.63 -3.67
CA ALA A 180 -1.41 -12.01 -4.14
C ALA A 180 -2.77 -12.53 -4.65
N TYR A 181 -3.87 -12.25 -3.94
CA TYR A 181 -5.22 -12.60 -4.36
C TYR A 181 -5.58 -12.00 -5.73
N THR A 182 -5.39 -10.68 -5.87
CA THR A 182 -5.66 -9.96 -7.13
C THR A 182 -4.87 -10.56 -8.29
N ARG A 183 -3.64 -11.01 -8.02
CA ARG A 183 -2.79 -11.63 -9.01
C ARG A 183 -3.21 -13.06 -9.35
N ALA A 184 -3.58 -13.85 -8.35
CA ALA A 184 -4.10 -15.19 -8.54
C ALA A 184 -5.30 -15.20 -9.49
N LEU A 185 -6.23 -14.25 -9.30
CA LEU A 185 -7.36 -14.06 -10.20
C LEU A 185 -6.96 -13.67 -11.63
N ARG A 186 -5.96 -12.79 -11.79
CA ARG A 186 -5.54 -12.29 -13.11
C ARG A 186 -4.78 -13.32 -13.93
N ASP A 187 -3.88 -14.04 -13.27
CA ASP A 187 -2.94 -14.96 -13.90
C ASP A 187 -3.41 -16.42 -13.77
N GLU A 188 -4.67 -16.64 -13.36
CA GLU A 188 -5.35 -17.94 -13.24
C GLU A 188 -4.64 -18.96 -12.31
N TYR A 189 -4.01 -18.47 -11.23
CA TYR A 189 -3.46 -19.35 -10.20
C TYR A 189 -4.56 -19.86 -9.27
N ARG A 190 -4.64 -21.18 -9.12
CA ARG A 190 -5.61 -21.84 -8.22
C ARG A 190 -5.20 -21.79 -6.75
N THR A 191 -3.91 -21.74 -6.48
CA THR A 191 -3.39 -21.82 -5.11
C THR A 191 -2.43 -20.68 -4.80
N VAL A 192 -2.63 -20.03 -3.65
CA VAL A 192 -1.76 -18.99 -3.08
C VAL A 192 -1.16 -19.45 -1.75
N ILE A 193 0.16 -19.54 -1.70
CA ILE A 193 0.94 -19.84 -0.51
C ILE A 193 1.40 -18.54 0.14
N VAL A 194 0.99 -18.29 1.39
CA VAL A 194 1.41 -17.14 2.18
C VAL A 194 2.42 -17.58 3.22
N VAL A 195 3.67 -17.13 3.08
CA VAL A 195 4.76 -17.46 4.01
C VAL A 195 4.94 -16.36 5.05
N GLY A 196 5.07 -16.71 6.32
CA GLY A 196 5.46 -15.75 7.35
C GLY A 196 5.74 -16.35 8.72
N ALA A 197 5.75 -15.50 9.74
CA ALA A 197 6.05 -15.90 11.12
C ALA A 197 4.87 -16.65 11.78
N PRO A 198 5.12 -17.47 12.83
CA PRO A 198 4.05 -18.14 13.58
C PRO A 198 2.93 -17.19 14.03
N GLY A 199 1.69 -17.66 13.99
CA GLY A 199 0.48 -16.89 14.26
C GLY A 199 0.13 -15.89 13.16
N LEU A 200 0.69 -16.03 11.95
CA LEU A 200 0.28 -15.23 10.79
C LEU A 200 -1.17 -15.53 10.41
N GLY A 201 -1.58 -16.80 10.44
CA GLY A 201 -2.94 -17.22 10.06
C GLY A 201 -4.03 -16.51 10.86
N ASP A 202 -3.77 -16.22 12.15
CA ASP A 202 -4.69 -15.50 13.02
C ASP A 202 -4.73 -13.97 12.76
N ARG A 203 -3.72 -13.43 12.06
CA ARG A 203 -3.52 -11.99 11.87
C ARG A 203 -3.99 -11.48 10.52
N VAL A 204 -3.94 -12.32 9.49
CA VAL A 204 -4.39 -11.96 8.14
C VAL A 204 -5.81 -12.43 7.91
N LYS A 205 -6.62 -11.56 7.32
CA LYS A 205 -7.92 -11.96 6.80
C LYS A 205 -7.71 -12.58 5.44
N ILE A 206 -7.76 -13.90 5.39
CA ILE A 206 -7.84 -14.64 4.13
C ILE A 206 -9.21 -14.31 3.55
N PRO A 207 -9.30 -13.78 2.31
CA PRO A 207 -10.58 -13.59 1.66
C PRO A 207 -11.32 -14.93 1.64
N ASP A 208 -12.55 -14.97 2.16
CA ASP A 208 -13.45 -16.08 1.84
C ASP A 208 -13.49 -16.19 0.32
N ALA A 209 -13.42 -17.41 -0.22
CA ALA A 209 -13.52 -17.65 -1.65
C ALA A 209 -14.83 -17.02 -2.15
N MET A 210 -14.75 -15.78 -2.62
CA MET A 210 -15.90 -15.12 -3.20
C MET A 210 -16.11 -15.78 -4.54
N GLU A 211 -17.25 -16.46 -4.71
CA GLU A 211 -17.81 -16.83 -6.01
C GLU A 211 -17.94 -15.55 -6.86
N ARG A 212 -16.84 -15.16 -7.50
CA ARG A 212 -16.87 -14.30 -8.68
C ARG A 212 -16.31 -15.14 -9.81
N ASP A 213 -17.25 -15.77 -10.49
CA ASP A 213 -17.11 -16.38 -11.81
C ASP A 213 -15.88 -17.32 -11.95
N LEU A 214 -16.13 -18.58 -11.58
CA LEU A 214 -15.53 -19.81 -12.14
C LEU A 214 -14.15 -20.28 -11.66
N MET A 215 -13.47 -19.61 -10.71
CA MET A 215 -12.25 -20.16 -10.10
C MET A 215 -12.17 -19.91 -8.59
N GLU A 216 -12.18 -20.99 -7.80
CA GLU A 216 -11.86 -20.94 -6.37
C GLU A 216 -10.34 -20.85 -6.20
N VAL A 217 -9.88 -19.75 -5.57
CA VAL A 217 -8.47 -19.59 -5.18
C VAL A 217 -8.30 -20.12 -3.76
N GLU A 218 -7.53 -21.19 -3.59
CA GLU A 218 -7.16 -21.75 -2.31
C GLU A 218 -6.01 -20.95 -1.68
N PHE A 219 -6.09 -20.69 -0.38
CA PHE A 219 -5.03 -20.05 0.38
C PHE A 219 -4.45 -21.02 1.41
N GLU A 220 -3.14 -21.21 1.38
CA GLU A 220 -2.40 -21.98 2.38
C GLU A 220 -1.40 -21.06 3.09
N VAL A 221 -1.41 -21.08 4.42
CA VAL A 221 -0.47 -20.29 5.24
C VAL A 221 0.64 -21.20 5.73
N VAL A 222 1.88 -20.86 5.36
CA VAL A 222 3.08 -21.55 5.80
C VAL A 222 3.80 -20.70 6.83
N GLU A 223 3.77 -21.16 8.08
CA GLU A 223 4.40 -20.48 9.21
C GLU A 223 5.79 -21.08 9.48
N ILE A 224 6.83 -20.24 9.42
CA ILE A 224 8.23 -20.68 9.59
C ILE A 224 8.78 -20.14 10.92
N PRO A 225 9.03 -21.01 11.92
CA PRO A 225 9.67 -20.63 13.17
C PRO A 225 11.08 -20.07 12.94
N ALA A 226 11.52 -19.14 13.81
CA ALA A 226 12.85 -18.55 13.72
C ALA A 226 13.98 -19.59 13.83
N ALA A 227 13.76 -20.68 14.56
CA ALA A 227 14.72 -21.78 14.70
C ALA A 227 15.00 -22.49 13.36
N ASP A 228 14.02 -22.52 12.46
CA ASP A 228 14.10 -23.27 11.19
C ASP A 228 14.79 -22.50 10.06
N LEU A 229 15.08 -21.22 10.29
CA LEU A 229 15.82 -20.35 9.37
C LEU A 229 17.24 -20.83 9.09
N THR A 230 17.82 -21.55 10.06
CA THR A 230 19.15 -22.16 9.99
C THR A 230 19.10 -23.56 9.39
N GLY A 231 18.44 -23.73 8.23
CA GLY A 231 18.63 -24.93 7.40
C GLY A 231 20.08 -25.03 6.93
N PRO A 232 20.63 -26.25 6.69
CA PRO A 232 22.05 -26.47 6.47
C PRO A 232 22.60 -25.50 5.42
N ALA A 233 23.79 -24.97 5.69
CA ALA A 233 24.51 -24.14 4.74
C ALA A 233 24.52 -24.86 3.38
N ALA A 234 24.29 -24.11 2.30
CA ALA A 234 24.39 -24.66 0.95
C ALA A 234 25.68 -25.50 0.87
N PRO A 235 25.65 -26.72 0.28
CA PRO A 235 26.89 -27.41 0.00
C PRO A 235 27.71 -26.40 -0.79
N THR A 236 28.87 -26.03 -0.24
CA THR A 236 29.83 -25.18 -0.92
C THR A 236 30.24 -25.96 -2.17
N GLY A 237 29.48 -25.72 -3.25
CA GLY A 237 29.75 -26.25 -4.56
C GLY A 237 31.10 -25.71 -4.96
N GLY A 238 32.14 -26.51 -4.68
CA GLY A 238 33.48 -26.26 -5.13
C GLY A 238 33.40 -25.97 -6.62
N ARG A 239 33.84 -24.77 -7.01
CA ARG A 239 34.23 -24.55 -8.40
C ARG A 239 35.33 -25.56 -8.69
N ALA A 240 35.00 -26.59 -9.46
CA ALA A 240 36.01 -27.37 -10.15
C ALA A 240 36.78 -26.39 -11.06
N ALA A 241 38.10 -26.35 -10.85
CA ALA A 241 39.07 -25.70 -11.70
C ALA A 241 39.28 -26.48 -13.00
#